data_AF-A0A9R0Q6J5-F1
#
_entry.id   AF-A0A9R0Q6J5-F1
#
_cell.length_a   1.000
_cell.length_b   1.000
_cell.length_c   1.000
_cell.angle_alpha   90.00
_cell.angle_beta   90.00
_cell.angle_gamma   90.00
#
_symmetry.space_group_name_H-M   'P 1'
#
loop_
_entity.id
_entity.type
_entity.pdbx_description
1 polymer ?
#
loop_
_entity_poly.entity_id
_entity_poly.type
_entity_poly.pdbx_seq_one_letter_code
_entity_poly.pdbx_strand_id
1 'polypeptide(L)'
;MPADVVEFRNTGLERSEPLKKDLEWFMEQGHTIPEPSAAGTACASYLEELCEKDPQAFICHFYNVYFAHTAGGRMIGKKVVEKILNKKELEFYKWESTMCQLL
;
A
#
# COMPACT_ATOMS: atom_id res chain seq x y z
N MET A 1 -11.58 10.39 -13.84
CA MET A 1 -10.78 10.86 -12.69
C MET A 1 -10.67 12.38 -12.75
N PRO A 2 -10.88 13.08 -11.62
CA PRO A 2 -10.73 14.53 -11.53
C PRO A 2 -9.29 14.99 -11.80
N ALA A 3 -9.12 16.23 -12.28
CA ALA A 3 -7.82 16.83 -12.58
C ALA A 3 -6.89 16.86 -11.35
N ASP A 4 -7.46 17.03 -10.16
CA ASP A 4 -6.72 17.15 -8.89
C ASP A 4 -6.02 15.86 -8.45
N VAL A 5 -6.32 14.72 -9.09
CA VAL A 5 -5.73 13.41 -8.74
C VAL A 5 -4.58 13.03 -9.70
N VAL A 6 -4.35 13.79 -10.77
CA VAL A 6 -3.33 13.49 -11.78
C VAL A 6 -1.90 13.60 -11.21
N GLU A 7 -1.67 14.57 -10.32
CA GLU A 7 -0.39 14.81 -9.64
C GLU A 7 0.02 13.67 -8.69
N PHE A 8 -0.89 12.76 -8.34
CA PHE A 8 -0.64 11.64 -7.43
C PHE A 8 -0.29 10.33 -8.15
N ARG A 9 0.09 10.41 -9.43
CA ARG A 9 0.56 9.26 -10.21
C ARG A 9 2.08 9.24 -10.28
N ASN A 10 2.66 8.03 -10.31
CA ASN A 10 4.11 7.81 -10.45
C ASN A 10 4.91 8.51 -9.34
N THR A 11 4.38 8.46 -8.12
CA THR A 11 4.94 9.13 -6.93
C THR A 11 6.09 8.35 -6.31
N GLY A 12 6.26 7.09 -6.70
CA GLY A 12 7.12 6.12 -6.03
C GLY A 12 6.48 5.54 -4.76
N LEU A 13 5.29 6.03 -4.38
CA LEU A 13 4.54 5.52 -3.24
C LEU A 13 3.76 4.24 -3.57
N GLU A 14 3.52 3.96 -4.85
CA GLU A 14 2.69 2.86 -5.32
C GLU A 14 3.17 1.52 -4.78
N ARG A 15 2.27 0.72 -4.19
CA ARG A 15 2.60 -0.53 -3.47
C ARG A 15 2.08 -1.81 -4.10
N SER A 16 1.29 -1.73 -5.18
CA SER A 16 0.71 -2.92 -5.82
C SER A 16 1.77 -3.89 -6.34
N GLU A 17 2.78 -3.40 -7.06
CA GLU A 17 3.85 -4.25 -7.62
C GLU A 17 4.76 -4.87 -6.54
N PRO A 18 5.27 -4.10 -5.54
CA PRO A 18 5.97 -4.70 -4.40
C PRO A 18 5.14 -5.75 -3.65
N LEU A 19 3.85 -5.47 -3.39
CA LEU A 19 2.97 -6.40 -2.69
C LEU A 19 2.75 -7.68 -3.49
N LYS A 20 2.62 -7.59 -4.82
CA LYS A 20 2.51 -8.75 -5.70
C LYS A 20 3.73 -9.68 -5.59
N LYS A 21 4.95 -9.12 -5.59
CA LYS A 21 6.18 -9.91 -5.39
C LYS A 21 6.20 -10.63 -4.04
N ASP A 22 5.72 -9.97 -2.99
CA ASP A 22 5.65 -10.58 -1.67
C ASP A 22 4.61 -11.71 -1.62
N LEU A 23 3.45 -11.56 -2.28
CA LEU A 23 2.44 -12.61 -2.41
C LEU A 23 2.96 -13.81 -3.21
N GLU A 24 3.68 -13.58 -4.31
CA GLU A 24 4.36 -14.61 -5.08
C GLU A 24 5.36 -15.38 -4.22
N TRP A 25 6.18 -14.67 -3.44
CA TRP A 25 7.10 -15.30 -2.49
C TRP A 25 6.37 -16.17 -1.45
N PHE A 26 5.23 -15.71 -0.90
CA PHE A 26 4.43 -16.52 0.02
C PHE A 26 3.90 -17.81 -0.64
N MET A 27 3.50 -17.76 -1.92
CA MET A 27 3.11 -18.95 -2.67
C MET A 27 4.26 -19.93 -2.84
N GLU A 28 5.47 -19.44 -3.13
CA GLU A 28 6.69 -20.27 -3.23
C GLU A 28 7.03 -20.95 -1.90
N GLN A 29 6.68 -20.33 -0.76
CA GLN A 29 6.81 -20.94 0.57
C GLN A 29 5.70 -21.96 0.89
N GLY A 30 4.75 -22.19 -0.03
CA GLY A 30 3.65 -23.14 0.12
C GLY A 30 2.38 -22.57 0.78
N HIS A 31 2.27 -21.24 0.92
CA HIS A 31 1.05 -20.61 1.42
C HIS A 31 0.00 -20.44 0.32
N THR A 32 -1.27 -20.60 0.67
CA THR A 32 -2.39 -20.21 -0.18
C THR A 32 -2.69 -18.72 0.03
N ILE A 33 -2.81 -17.97 -1.06
CA ILE A 33 -3.22 -16.57 -1.00
C ILE A 33 -4.74 -16.51 -0.83
N PRO A 34 -5.26 -15.86 0.21
CA PRO A 34 -6.70 -15.78 0.44
C PRO A 34 -7.35 -14.79 -0.53
N GLU A 35 -8.63 -14.99 -0.79
CA GLU A 35 -9.48 -14.00 -1.45
C GLU A 35 -9.60 -12.72 -0.60
N PRO A 36 -9.82 -11.55 -1.23
CA PRO A 36 -10.06 -10.31 -0.50
C PRO A 36 -11.23 -10.42 0.48
N SER A 37 -11.06 -9.87 1.69
CA SER A 37 -12.14 -9.84 2.67
C SER A 37 -13.24 -8.83 2.31
N ALA A 38 -14.41 -8.98 2.93
CA ALA A 38 -15.51 -8.01 2.80
C ALA A 38 -15.09 -6.59 3.21
N ALA A 39 -14.25 -6.45 4.23
CA ALA A 39 -13.73 -5.14 4.65
C ALA A 39 -12.78 -4.54 3.61
N GLY A 40 -11.92 -5.36 2.98
CA GLY A 40 -11.02 -4.92 1.93
C GLY A 40 -11.77 -4.45 0.67
N THR A 41 -12.75 -5.23 0.23
CA THR A 41 -13.59 -4.89 -0.93
C THR A 41 -14.46 -3.66 -0.66
N ALA A 42 -15.08 -3.55 0.52
CA ALA A 42 -15.85 -2.36 0.89
C ALA A 42 -14.99 -1.09 0.93
N CYS A 43 -13.75 -1.17 1.43
CA CYS A 43 -12.81 -0.05 1.43
C CYS A 43 -12.44 0.37 -0.01
N ALA A 44 -12.16 -0.58 -0.90
CA ALA A 44 -11.85 -0.30 -2.30
C ALA A 44 -13.01 0.42 -3.00
N SER A 45 -14.23 -0.11 -2.89
CA SER A 45 -15.42 0.51 -3.49
C SER A 45 -15.70 1.91 -2.91
N TYR A 46 -15.48 2.10 -1.60
CA TYR A 46 -15.62 3.41 -0.96
C TYR A 46 -14.61 4.43 -1.50
N LEU A 47 -13.35 4.04 -1.71
CA LEU A 47 -12.33 4.93 -2.27
C LEU A 47 -12.60 5.28 -3.75
N GLU A 48 -13.12 4.33 -4.53
CA GLU A 48 -13.57 4.57 -5.91
C GLU A 48 -14.72 5.59 -5.94
N GLU A 49 -15.72 5.44 -5.05
CA GLU A 49 -16.81 6.40 -4.95
C GLU A 49 -16.32 7.79 -4.50
N LEU A 50 -15.45 7.85 -3.48
CA LEU A 50 -14.89 9.11 -3.00
C LEU A 50 -14.12 9.86 -4.07
N CYS A 51 -13.35 9.17 -4.92
CA CYS A 51 -12.55 9.85 -5.94
C CYS A 51 -13.40 10.61 -6.97
N GLU A 52 -14.68 10.25 -7.12
CA GLU A 52 -15.62 10.95 -8.01
C GLU A 52 -16.44 12.00 -7.27
N LYS A 53 -16.88 11.69 -6.04
CA LYS A 53 -17.85 12.52 -5.30
C LYS A 53 -17.22 13.55 -4.37
N ASP A 54 -16.06 13.24 -3.78
CA ASP A 54 -15.35 14.08 -2.82
C ASP A 54 -13.83 13.90 -2.95
N PRO A 55 -13.20 14.59 -3.93
CA PRO A 55 -11.77 14.49 -4.18
C PRO A 55 -10.91 14.89 -2.98
N GLN A 56 -11.38 15.83 -2.15
CA GLN A 56 -10.65 16.27 -0.96
C GLN A 56 -10.60 15.16 0.11
N ALA A 57 -11.71 14.48 0.35
CA ALA A 57 -11.74 13.31 1.22
C ALA A 57 -10.87 12.17 0.65
N PHE A 58 -10.89 11.95 -0.67
CA PHE A 58 -10.01 10.98 -1.31
C PHE A 58 -8.53 11.29 -1.06
N ILE A 59 -8.10 12.55 -1.20
CA ILE A 59 -6.71 12.98 -0.93
C ILE A 59 -6.35 12.76 0.55
N CYS A 60 -7.28 12.99 1.48
CA CYS A 60 -7.07 12.68 2.90
C CYS A 60 -6.79 11.18 3.12
N HIS A 61 -7.54 10.30 2.46
CA HIS A 61 -7.28 8.86 2.49
C HIS A 61 -5.95 8.49 1.85
N PHE A 62 -5.63 9.07 0.68
CA PHE A 62 -4.34 8.87 0.00
C PHE A 62 -3.17 9.19 0.95
N TYR A 63 -3.21 10.37 1.58
CA TYR A 63 -2.19 10.81 2.52
C TYR A 63 -2.07 9.83 3.68
N ASN A 64 -3.18 9.52 4.35
CA ASN A 64 -3.17 8.66 5.52
C ASN A 64 -2.66 7.25 5.20
N VAL A 65 -3.07 6.64 4.08
CA VAL A 65 -2.64 5.28 3.70
C VAL A 65 -1.13 5.26 3.42
N TYR A 66 -0.64 6.13 2.54
CA TYR A 66 0.76 6.06 2.13
C TYR A 66 1.72 6.57 3.21
N PHE A 67 1.41 7.67 3.89
CA PHE A 67 2.32 8.22 4.90
C PHE A 67 2.30 7.43 6.21
N ALA A 68 1.17 6.84 6.61
CA ALA A 68 1.18 5.90 7.72
C ALA A 68 2.05 4.67 7.39
N HIS A 69 2.02 4.19 6.15
CA HIS A 69 2.83 3.05 5.71
C HIS A 69 4.33 3.38 5.68
N THR A 70 4.71 4.55 5.16
CA THR A 70 6.12 5.00 5.17
C THR A 70 6.61 5.34 6.58
N ALA A 71 5.74 5.66 7.54
CA ALA A 71 6.12 5.90 8.93
C ALA A 71 5.98 4.62 9.79
N GLY A 72 4.81 4.45 10.42
CA GLY A 72 4.55 3.34 11.35
C GLY A 72 4.56 1.97 10.68
N GLY A 73 4.15 1.89 9.41
CA GLY A 73 4.12 0.64 8.64
C GLY A 73 5.49 -0.05 8.57
N ARG A 74 6.57 0.70 8.36
CA ARG A 74 7.94 0.15 8.37
C ARG A 74 8.31 -0.52 9.70
N MET A 75 7.95 0.09 10.82
CA MET A 75 8.23 -0.48 12.15
C MET A 75 7.42 -1.76 12.40
N ILE A 76 6.15 -1.78 11.97
CA ILE A 76 5.28 -2.96 12.07
C ILE A 76 5.85 -4.09 11.22
N GLY A 77 6.17 -3.81 9.95
CA GLY A 77 6.75 -4.77 9.02
C GLY A 77 8.01 -5.42 9.57
N LYS A 78 8.94 -4.63 10.11
CA LYS A 78 10.16 -5.13 10.75
C LYS A 78 9.85 -6.12 11.88
N LYS A 79 8.93 -5.78 12.78
CA LYS A 79 8.56 -6.66 13.90
C LYS A 79 7.91 -7.96 13.45
N VAL A 80 7.07 -7.93 12.41
CA VAL A 80 6.45 -9.13 11.83
C VAL A 80 7.52 -10.02 11.20
N VAL A 81 8.37 -9.43 10.35
CA VAL A 81 9.45 -10.11 9.65
C VAL A 81 10.43 -10.80 10.62
N GLU A 82 10.81 -10.12 11.71
CA GLU A 82 11.69 -10.67 12.75
C GLU A 82 11.06 -11.84 13.51
N LYS A 83 9.74 -11.83 13.71
CA LYS A 83 9.04 -12.83 14.52
C LYS A 83 8.67 -14.09 13.74
N ILE A 84 8.20 -13.94 12.50
CA ILE A 84 7.54 -15.05 11.79
C ILE A 84 8.09 -15.32 10.39
N LEU A 85 8.92 -14.44 9.83
CA LEU A 85 9.44 -14.57 8.46
C LEU A 85 10.96 -14.71 8.39
N ASN A 86 11.61 -15.15 9.47
CA ASN A 86 13.05 -15.38 9.54
C ASN A 86 13.89 -14.22 8.96
N LYS A 87 13.51 -12.97 9.27
CA LYS A 87 14.19 -11.76 8.77
C LYS A 87 14.12 -11.54 7.25
N LYS A 88 13.22 -12.22 6.53
CA LYS A 88 12.93 -11.94 5.11
C LYS A 88 12.53 -10.49 4.93
N GLU A 89 13.31 -9.76 4.15
CA GLU A 89 12.95 -8.41 3.75
C GLU A 89 11.86 -8.46 2.67
N LEU A 90 10.65 -7.98 3.02
CA LEU A 90 9.50 -7.89 2.13
C LEU A 90 9.57 -6.60 1.30
N GLU A 91 9.29 -6.71 0.00
CA GLU A 91 9.34 -5.62 -0.98
C GLU A 91 8.34 -4.51 -0.63
N PHE A 92 7.21 -4.84 -0.03
CA PHE A 92 6.17 -3.90 0.40
C PHE A 92 6.68 -2.78 1.33
N TYR A 93 7.75 -3.02 2.08
CA TYR A 93 8.36 -2.04 2.99
C TYR A 93 9.60 -1.34 2.43
N LYS A 94 10.06 -1.73 1.23
CA LYS A 94 11.18 -1.10 0.54
C LYS A 94 10.70 0.08 -0.30
N TRP A 95 11.45 1.18 -0.26
CA TRP A 95 11.12 2.37 -1.03
C TRP A 95 12.30 2.71 -1.93
N GLU A 96 12.02 3.02 -3.20
CA GLU A 96 13.00 3.58 -4.11
C GLU A 96 13.49 4.93 -3.55
N SER A 97 14.77 5.24 -3.74
CA SER A 97 15.44 6.39 -3.13
C SER A 97 14.91 7.75 -3.59
N THR A 98 14.14 7.79 -4.68
CA THR A 98 13.36 8.95 -5.12
C THR A 98 12.00 8.95 -4.45
N MET A 99 11.95 9.18 -3.15
CA MET A 99 10.70 9.64 -2.54
C MET A 99 10.43 11.03 -3.10
N CYS A 100 9.44 11.17 -4.01
CA CYS A 100 8.95 12.49 -4.39
C CYS A 100 8.58 13.23 -3.11
N GLN A 101 9.15 14.43 -2.93
CA GLN A 101 8.75 15.35 -1.88
C GLN A 101 7.31 15.80 -2.17
N LEU A 102 6.33 15.01 -1.74
CA LEU A 102 4.96 15.45 -1.57
C LEU A 102 4.86 16.22 -0.24
N LEU A 103 5.64 17.30 -0.14
CA LEU A 103 5.59 18.34 0.89
C LEU A 103 6.12 19.66 0.32
#